data_AF-A0A976DPQ7-F1
#
_entry.id   AF-A0A976DPQ7-F1
#
_cell.length_a   1.000
_cell.length_b   1.000
_cell.length_c   1.000
_cell.angle_alpha   90.00
_cell.angle_beta   90.00
_cell.angle_gamma   90.00
#
_symmetry.space_group_name_H-M   'P 1'
#
loop_
_entity.id
_entity.type
_entity.pdbx_description
1 polymer ?
#
loop_
_entity_poly.entity_id
_entity_poly.type
_entity_poly.pdbx_seq_one_letter_code
_entity_poly.pdbx_strand_id
1 'polypeptide(L)' 'MSVLELKNELHRLVVNTEDENILEKVRVYFSSLSDSSDWWETLSPNQKTVLETGLDQLDSGQKVNHHAVREKVNQLLKDG' A
#
# COMPACT_ATOMS: atom_id res chain seq x y z
N MET A 1 21.85 9.08 -15.30
CA MET A 1 20.78 8.20 -15.81
C MET A 1 19.87 9.04 -16.71
N SER A 2 19.71 8.63 -17.96
CA SER A 2 18.83 9.26 -18.93
C SER A 2 17.39 8.77 -18.76
N VAL A 3 16.44 9.52 -19.32
CA VAL A 3 15.02 9.11 -19.33
C VAL A 3 14.84 7.75 -20.01
N LEU A 4 15.63 7.43 -21.03
CA LEU A 4 15.59 6.15 -21.71
C LEU A 4 16.08 5.01 -20.80
N GLU A 5 17.18 5.22 -20.08
CA GLU A 5 17.72 4.25 -19.13
C GLU A 5 16.71 3.96 -18.00
N LEU A 6 16.08 5.00 -17.45
CA LEU A 6 15.06 4.85 -16.41
C LEU A 6 13.83 4.08 -16.90
N LYS A 7 13.34 4.38 -18.11
CA LYS A 7 12.20 3.66 -18.70
C LYS A 7 12.49 2.17 -18.89
N ASN A 8 13.69 1.85 -19.37
CA ASN A 8 14.10 0.45 -19.58
C ASN A 8 14.23 -0.31 -18.26
N GLU A 9 14.74 0.33 -17.21
CA GLU A 9 14.83 -0.26 -15.88
C GLU A 9 13.45 -0.56 -15.29
N LEU A 10 12.53 0.41 -15.32
CA LEU A 10 11.16 0.23 -14.83
C LEU A 10 10.42 -0.87 -15.60
N HIS A 11 10.55 -0.88 -16.94
CA HIS A 11 9.95 -1.93 -17.77
C HIS A 11 10.48 -3.32 -17.40
N ARG A 12 11.79 -3.45 -17.17
CA ARG A 12 12.42 -4.71 -16.74
C ARG A 12 11.93 -5.16 -15.37
N LEU A 13 11.74 -4.25 -14.41
CA LEU A 13 11.18 -4.58 -13.09
C LEU A 13 9.75 -5.13 -13.21
N VAL A 14 8.91 -4.48 -14.03
CA VAL A 14 7.52 -4.91 -14.26
C VAL A 14 7.47 -6.28 -14.93
N VAL A 15 8.25 -6.51 -15.99
CA VAL A 15 8.22 -7.77 -16.76
C VAL A 15 8.74 -8.97 -15.95
N ASN A 16 9.70 -8.76 -15.05
CA ASN A 16 10.30 -9.85 -14.27
C ASN A 16 9.53 -10.18 -12.98
N THR A 17 8.56 -9.37 -12.59
CA THR A 17 7.74 -9.60 -11.41
C THR A 17 6.49 -10.40 -11.80
N GLU A 18 6.25 -11.51 -11.11
CA GLU A 18 5.01 -12.29 -11.21
C GLU A 18 4.06 -12.03 -10.02
N ASP A 19 4.48 -11.23 -9.04
CA ASP A 19 3.67 -10.85 -7.89
C ASP A 19 2.62 -9.80 -8.29
N GLU A 20 1.39 -10.26 -8.47
CA GLU A 20 0.22 -9.44 -8.82
C GLU A 20 0.01 -8.26 -7.87
N ASN A 21 0.28 -8.42 -6.57
CA ASN A 21 0.10 -7.36 -5.59
C ASN A 21 1.13 -6.23 -5.77
N ILE A 22 2.36 -6.58 -6.16
CA ILE A 22 3.39 -5.59 -6.50
C ILE A 22 2.98 -4.85 -7.78
N LEU A 23 2.52 -5.57 -8.81
CA LEU A 23 2.10 -4.97 -10.08
C LEU A 23 0.91 -4.01 -9.88
N GLU A 24 -0.08 -4.39 -9.08
CA GLU A 24 -1.25 -3.54 -8.82
C GLU A 24 -0.86 -2.27 -8.06
N LYS A 25 0.06 -2.35 -7.10
CA LYS A 25 0.57 -1.15 -6.41
C LYS A 25 1.30 -0.19 -7.36
N VAL A 26 2.14 -0.72 -8.25
CA VAL A 26 2.84 0.09 -9.25
C VAL A 26 1.84 0.75 -10.21
N ARG A 27 0.83 0.01 -10.65
CA ARG A 27 -0.26 0.53 -11.49
C ARG A 27 -1.01 1.67 -10.80
N VAL A 28 -1.46 1.49 -9.56
CA VAL A 28 -2.16 2.53 -8.79
C VAL A 28 -1.30 3.78 -8.62
N TYR A 29 -0.02 3.61 -8.28
CA TYR A 29 0.91 4.72 -8.11
C TYR A 29 1.17 5.49 -9.42
N PHE A 30 1.30 4.80 -10.55
CA PHE A 30 1.43 5.49 -11.84
C PHE A 30 0.15 6.24 -12.23
N SER A 31 -1.02 5.64 -12.01
CA SER A 31 -2.31 6.29 -12.26
C SER A 31 -2.51 7.54 -11.41
N SER A 32 -2.10 7.52 -10.14
CA SER A 32 -2.20 8.68 -9.25
C SER A 32 -1.24 9.82 -9.61
N LEU A 33 -0.18 9.53 -10.37
CA LEU A 33 0.76 10.53 -10.88
C LEU A 33 0.34 11.10 -12.24
N SER A 34 -0.42 10.33 -13.04
CA SER A 34 -0.81 10.72 -14.41
C SER A 34 -2.13 11.47 -14.48
N ASP A 35 -3.07 11.19 -13.57
CA ASP A 35 -4.33 11.90 -13.50
C ASP A 35 -4.26 12.99 -12.44
N SER A 36 -4.72 14.20 -12.79
CA SER A 36 -5.08 15.23 -11.81
C SER A 36 -6.32 14.87 -10.99
N SER A 37 -6.79 13.62 -11.09
CA SER A 37 -7.91 13.09 -10.32
C SER A 37 -7.34 12.49 -9.04
N ASP A 38 -7.77 13.02 -7.90
CA ASP A 38 -7.39 12.54 -6.58
C ASP A 38 -7.47 11.01 -6.53
N TRP A 39 -6.35 10.36 -6.22
CA TRP A 39 -6.27 8.90 -6.05
C TRP A 39 -7.31 8.37 -5.06
N TRP A 40 -7.79 9.25 -4.15
CA TRP A 40 -8.95 9.02 -3.31
C TRP A 40 -10.16 8.49 -4.07
N GLU A 41 -10.43 8.98 -5.28
CA GLU A 41 -11.56 8.55 -6.11
C GLU A 41 -11.36 7.18 -6.78
N THR A 42 -10.14 6.64 -6.74
CA THR A 42 -9.86 5.29 -7.23
C THR A 42 -10.06 4.21 -6.17
N LEU A 43 -10.22 4.59 -4.90
CA LEU A 43 -10.43 3.67 -3.79
C LEU A 43 -11.88 3.17 -3.75
N SER A 44 -12.06 1.87 -3.54
CA SER A 44 -13.38 1.32 -3.21
C SER A 44 -13.93 1.93 -1.90
N PRO A 45 -15.25 1.96 -1.70
CA PRO A 45 -15.85 2.49 -0.47
C PRO A 45 -15.26 1.86 0.80
N ASN A 46 -15.01 0.54 0.79
CA ASN A 46 -14.42 -0.16 1.92
C ASN A 46 -12.97 0.30 2.20
N GLN A 47 -12.17 0.54 1.16
CA GLN A 47 -10.81 1.06 1.32
C GLN A 47 -10.81 2.50 1.87
N LYS A 48 -11.74 3.35 1.42
CA LYS A 48 -11.93 4.70 1.98
C LYS A 48 -12.27 4.63 3.47
N THR A 49 -13.25 3.81 3.86
CA THR A 49 -13.65 3.62 5.26
C THR A 49 -12.52 3.12 6.15
N VAL A 50 -11.71 2.16 5.68
CA VAL A 50 -10.55 1.65 6.44
C VAL A 50 -9.52 2.76 6.68
N LEU A 51 -9.27 3.60 5.68
CA LEU A 51 -8.33 4.71 5.81
C LEU A 51 -8.86 5.82 6.73
N GLU A 52 -10.13 6.21 6.59
CA GLU A 52 -10.78 7.18 7.49
C GLU A 52 -10.74 6.70 8.95
N THR A 53 -11.08 5.43 9.18
CA THR A 53 -11.01 4.82 10.51
C THR A 53 -9.58 4.86 11.07
N GLY A 54 -8.58 4.59 10.24
CA GLY A 54 -7.18 4.66 10.64
C GLY A 54 -6.73 6.09 11.01
N LEU A 55 -7.21 7.10 10.28
CA LEU A 55 -6.94 8.51 10.57
C LEU A 55 -7.57 8.93 11.90
N ASP A 56 -8.85 8.59 12.13
CA ASP A 56 -9.55 8.87 13.39
C ASP A 56 -8.89 8.18 14.58
N GLN A 57 -8.39 6.95 14.39
CA GLN A 57 -7.62 6.22 15.40
C GLN A 57 -6.31 6.92 15.73
N LEU A 58 -5.60 7.46 14.73
CA LEU A 58 -4.37 8.20 14.96
C LEU A 58 -4.62 9.52 15.71
N ASP A 59 -5.65 10.28 15.34
CA ASP A 59 -6.02 11.53 15.99
C ASP A 59 -6.47 11.33 17.43
N SER A 60 -7.17 10.24 17.70
CA SER A 60 -7.56 9.83 19.06
C SER A 60 -6.43 9.17 19.86
N GLY A 61 -5.22 9.05 19.29
CA GLY A 61 -4.05 8.46 19.94
C GLY A 61 -4.10 6.94 20.06
N GLN A 62 -5.07 6.28 19.41
CA GLN A 62 -5.22 4.83 19.32
C GLN A 62 -4.19 4.24 18.35
N LYS A 63 -2.93 4.33 18.73
CA LYS A 63 -1.81 3.74 18.01
C LYS A 63 -1.24 2.56 18.77
N VAL A 64 -0.89 1.51 18.05
CA VAL A 64 -0.20 0.34 18.58
C VAL A 64 1.10 0.17 17.83
N ASN A 65 2.20 -0.07 18.56
CA ASN A 65 3.48 -0.35 17.94
C ASN A 65 3.42 -1.70 17.21
N HIS A 66 3.93 -1.76 15.99
CA HIS A 66 3.99 -2.97 15.18
C HIS A 66 4.58 -4.17 15.93
N HIS A 67 5.61 -3.95 16.76
CA HIS A 67 6.22 -5.00 17.59
C HIS A 67 5.21 -5.63 18.56
N ALA A 68 4.46 -4.80 19.28
CA ALA A 68 3.48 -5.25 20.27
C ALA A 68 2.32 -6.02 19.62
N VAL A 69 1.89 -5.59 18.43
CA VAL A 69 0.87 -6.31 17.65
C VAL A 69 1.39 -7.69 17.24
N ARG A 70 2.63 -7.76 16.74
CA ARG A 70 3.25 -9.01 16.29
C ARG A 70 3.43 -10.00 17.43
N GLU A 71 3.84 -9.54 18.61
CA GLU A 71 3.94 -10.39 19.80
C GLU A 71 2.60 -10.96 20.23
N LYS A 72 1.54 -10.13 20.25
CA LYS A 72 0.18 -10.57 20.60
C LYS A 72 -0.35 -11.64 19.63
N VAL A 73 -0.14 -11.45 18.33
CA VAL A 73 -0.52 -12.44 17.31
C VAL A 73 0.25 -13.74 17.49
N ASN A 74 1.57 -13.67 17.72
CA ASN A 74 2.39 -14.85 17.96
C ASN A 74 1.97 -15.64 19.22
N GLN A 75 1.46 -14.97 20.26
CA GLN A 75 0.92 -15.63 21.44
C GLN A 75 -0.40 -16.34 21.13
N LEU A 76 -1.33 -15.68 20.45
CA LEU A 76 -2.61 -16.28 20.05
C LEU A 76 -2.44 -17.51 19.16
N LEU A 77 -1.40 -17.54 18.31
CA LEU A 77 -1.07 -18.68 17.46
C LEU A 77 -0.35 -19.82 18.19
N LYS A 78 0.15 -19.60 19.41
CA LYS A 78 0.76 -20.64 20.25
C LYS A 78 -0.24 -21.29 21.20
N ASP A 79 -1.29 -20.56 21.56
CA ASP A 79 -2.32 -20.99 22.51
C ASP A 79 -3.55 -21.65 21.83
N GLY A 80 -3.57 -21.71 20.49
CA GLY A 80 -4.61 -22.37 19.68
C GLY A 80 -4.05 -23.57 18.91
#